data_AF-A0A3S2V5V0-F1
#
_entry.id   AF-A0A3S2V5V0-F1
#
_cell.length_a   1.000
_cell.length_b   1.000
_cell.length_c   1.000
_cell.angle_alpha   90.00
_cell.angle_beta   90.00
_cell.angle_gamma   90.00
#
_symmetry.space_group_name_H-M   'P 1'
#
loop_
_entity.id
_entity.type
_entity.pdbx_description
1 polymer ?
#
loop_
_entity_poly.entity_id
_entity_poly.type
_entity_poly.pdbx_seq_one_letter_code
_entity_poly.pdbx_strand_id
1 'polypeptide(L)'
;MKQFILMGFLMLSLHSYAQKQQKIMEKKKPYTILLLMNATPQWLSLTREQRSDFLEDQLMPIFGKVAKTVNVKMFDSEYFHSKISDFLIVTTHELHDYKLMVEMLRDTKIYGVPYFQITDIIVGQENLFEDFNEELQRPKQ
;
A
#
# COMPACT_ATOMS: atom_id res chain seq x y z
N MET A 1 2.61 33.82 37.80
CA MET A 1 3.94 33.30 37.41
C MET A 1 3.98 31.78 37.22
N LYS A 2 3.54 30.95 38.18
CA LYS A 2 3.60 29.47 38.06
C LYS A 2 2.85 28.88 36.84
N GLN A 3 1.70 29.44 36.46
CA GLN A 3 0.91 28.96 35.31
C GLN A 3 1.60 29.18 33.96
N PHE A 4 2.28 30.31 33.76
CA PHE A 4 3.03 30.60 32.53
C PHE A 4 4.25 29.69 32.34
N ILE A 5 4.91 29.30 33.44
CA ILE A 5 6.05 28.37 33.41
C ILE A 5 5.57 26.95 33.05
N LEU A 6 4.45 26.50 33.61
CA LEU A 6 3.88 25.19 33.31
C LEU A 6 3.42 25.09 31.84
N MET A 7 2.83 26.16 31.31
CA MET A 7 2.38 26.22 29.91
C MET A 7 3.58 26.21 28.94
N GLY A 8 4.69 26.87 29.29
CA GLY A 8 5.94 26.82 28.53
C GLY A 8 6.56 25.42 28.47
N PHE A 9 6.57 24.69 29.60
CA PHE A 9 7.03 23.29 29.64
C PHE A 9 6.14 22.36 28.80
N LEU A 10 4.81 22.54 28.85
CA LEU A 10 3.88 21.74 28.07
C LEU A 10 4.12 21.94 26.56
N MET A 11 4.27 23.19 26.12
CA MET A 11 4.56 23.53 24.71
C MET A 11 5.90 22.97 24.24
N LEU A 12 6.96 23.04 25.06
CA LEU A 12 8.26 22.44 24.76
C LEU A 12 8.18 20.91 24.63
N SER A 13 7.45 20.25 25.52
CA SER A 13 7.26 18.80 25.47
C SER A 13 6.47 18.35 24.24
N LEU A 14 5.43 19.11 23.85
CA LEU A 14 4.64 18.87 22.65
C LEU A 14 5.48 19.07 21.38
N HIS A 15 6.30 20.12 21.33
CA HIS A 15 7.20 20.38 20.21
C HIS A 15 8.25 19.28 20.06
N SER A 16 8.87 18.86 21.16
CA SER A 16 9.85 17.75 21.16
C SER A 16 9.21 16.42 20.74
N TYR A 17 8.00 16.12 21.21
CA TYR A 17 7.26 14.94 20.81
C TYR A 17 6.89 14.96 19.32
N ALA A 18 6.37 16.08 18.81
CA ALA A 18 6.03 16.23 17.40
C ALA A 18 7.27 16.06 16.50
N GLN A 19 8.40 16.64 16.89
CA GLN A 19 9.65 16.53 16.14
C GLN A 19 10.23 15.12 16.17
N LYS A 20 10.08 14.40 17.28
CA LYS A 20 10.43 12.97 17.36
C LYS A 20 9.55 12.12 16.46
N GLN A 21 8.24 12.35 16.44
CA GLN A 21 7.29 11.65 15.56
C GLN A 21 7.56 11.92 14.09
N GLN A 22 7.83 13.18 13.73
CA GLN A 22 8.20 13.55 12.37
C GLN A 22 9.47 12.84 11.92
N LYS A 23 10.49 12.75 12.76
CA LYS A 23 11.73 12.02 12.46
C LYS A 23 11.52 10.51 12.33
N ILE A 24 10.60 9.93 13.09
CA ILE A 24 10.21 8.51 12.97
C ILE A 24 9.47 8.28 11.64
N MET A 25 8.58 9.20 11.26
CA MET A 25 7.88 9.14 9.98
C MET A 25 8.82 9.32 8.78
N GLU A 26 9.76 10.25 8.84
CA GLU A 26 10.78 10.46 7.80
C GLU A 26 11.68 9.22 7.61
N LYS A 27 11.87 8.42 8.66
CA LYS A 27 12.65 7.17 8.57
C LYS A 27 11.81 5.95 8.16
N LYS A 28 10.48 6.03 8.17
CA LYS A 28 9.63 4.87 7.87
C LYS A 28 9.62 4.62 6.36
N LYS A 29 10.44 3.65 5.92
CA LYS A 29 10.45 3.19 4.53
C LYS A 29 9.05 2.72 4.10
N PRO A 30 8.61 2.96 2.86
CA PRO A 30 7.30 2.53 2.40
C PRO A 30 7.23 1.01 2.36
N TYR A 31 6.02 0.49 2.49
CA TYR A 31 5.72 -0.90 2.16
C TYR A 31 5.71 -1.05 0.64
N THR A 32 6.31 -2.14 0.18
CA THR A 32 6.15 -2.67 -1.17
C THR A 32 5.34 -3.95 -1.06
N ILE A 33 4.22 -3.99 -1.78
CA ILE A 33 3.26 -5.07 -1.73
C ILE A 33 3.11 -5.63 -3.14
N LEU A 34 3.42 -6.91 -3.31
CA LEU A 34 3.13 -7.65 -4.53
C LEU A 34 1.79 -8.33 -4.36
N LEU A 35 0.84 -8.03 -5.24
CA LEU A 35 -0.45 -8.71 -5.29
C LEU A 35 -0.48 -9.54 -6.56
N LEU A 36 -0.34 -10.85 -6.41
CA LEU A 36 -0.25 -11.80 -7.51
C LEU A 36 -1.64 -12.33 -7.84
N MET A 37 -1.97 -12.41 -9.13
CA MET A 37 -3.30 -12.85 -9.53
C MET A 37 -3.30 -13.62 -10.85
N ASN A 38 -4.41 -14.32 -11.05
CA ASN A 38 -4.71 -15.04 -12.28
C ASN A 38 -6.05 -14.59 -12.86
N ALA A 39 -6.04 -14.18 -14.13
CA ALA A 39 -7.25 -13.97 -14.91
C ALA A 39 -8.08 -15.26 -14.98
N THR A 40 -9.36 -15.18 -14.66
CA THR A 40 -10.27 -16.34 -14.70
C THR A 40 -10.94 -16.47 -16.08
N PRO A 41 -11.56 -17.63 -16.39
CA PRO A 41 -12.36 -17.77 -17.61
C PRO A 41 -13.44 -16.70 -17.76
N GLN A 42 -14.01 -16.21 -16.66
CA GLN A 42 -15.02 -15.14 -16.65
C GLN A 42 -14.44 -13.85 -17.22
N TRP A 43 -13.24 -13.45 -16.81
CA TRP A 43 -12.54 -12.29 -17.38
C TRP A 43 -12.16 -12.48 -18.84
N LEU A 44 -11.64 -13.67 -19.17
CA LEU A 44 -11.18 -13.98 -20.52
C LEU A 44 -12.32 -14.11 -21.52
N SER A 45 -13.54 -14.39 -21.05
CA SER A 45 -14.75 -14.42 -21.88
C SER A 45 -15.25 -13.03 -22.30
N LEU A 46 -14.79 -11.96 -21.64
CA LEU A 46 -15.16 -10.58 -21.98
C LEU A 46 -14.51 -10.13 -23.29
N THR A 47 -15.20 -9.26 -24.01
CA THR A 47 -14.62 -8.51 -25.13
C THR A 47 -13.59 -7.50 -24.61
N ARG A 48 -12.71 -7.02 -25.50
CA ARG A 48 -11.75 -5.97 -25.14
C ARG A 48 -12.43 -4.69 -24.66
N GLU A 49 -13.54 -4.31 -25.30
CA GLU A 49 -14.37 -3.15 -24.92
C GLU A 49 -14.92 -3.33 -23.50
N GLN A 50 -15.56 -4.47 -23.20
CA GLN A 50 -16.09 -4.75 -21.87
C GLN A 50 -15.02 -4.70 -20.77
N ARG A 51 -13.78 -5.14 -21.07
CA ARG A 51 -12.65 -5.02 -20.13
C ARG A 51 -12.22 -3.57 -19.93
N SER A 52 -12.20 -2.77 -21.01
CA SER A 52 -11.89 -1.35 -20.96
C SER A 52 -12.93 -0.60 -20.12
N ASP A 53 -14.21 -0.80 -20.40
CA ASP A 53 -15.32 -0.17 -19.68
C ASP A 53 -15.27 -0.54 -18.19
N PHE A 54 -15.02 -1.82 -17.87
CA PHE A 54 -14.87 -2.25 -16.48
C PHE A 54 -13.69 -1.55 -15.77
N LEU A 55 -12.56 -1.41 -16.45
CA LEU A 55 -11.40 -0.73 -15.89
C LEU A 55 -11.69 0.76 -15.64
N GLU A 56 -12.26 1.45 -16.62
CA GLU A 56 -12.58 2.88 -16.54
C GLU A 56 -13.68 3.18 -15.51
N ASP A 57 -14.78 2.41 -15.52
CA ASP A 57 -15.96 2.71 -14.71
C ASP A 57 -15.85 2.20 -13.28
N GLN A 58 -15.09 1.12 -13.04
CA GLN A 58 -15.07 0.46 -11.73
C GLN A 58 -13.70 0.57 -11.06
N LEU A 59 -12.60 0.30 -11.77
CA LEU A 59 -11.27 0.22 -11.14
C LEU A 59 -10.59 1.58 -10.99
N MET A 60 -10.61 2.41 -12.03
CA MET A 60 -9.96 3.73 -12.01
C MET A 60 -10.50 4.65 -10.89
N PRO A 61 -11.81 4.70 -10.59
CA PRO A 61 -12.33 5.46 -9.45
C PRO A 61 -11.81 4.97 -8.10
N ILE A 62 -11.62 3.66 -7.93
CA ILE A 62 -11.06 3.05 -6.70
C ILE A 62 -9.62 3.50 -6.51
N PHE A 63 -8.78 3.39 -7.55
CA PHE A 63 -7.39 3.85 -7.50
C PHE A 63 -7.31 5.35 -7.25
N GLY A 64 -8.17 6.15 -7.90
CA GLY A 64 -8.26 7.59 -7.69
C GLY A 64 -8.55 7.99 -6.24
N LYS A 65 -9.36 7.23 -5.51
CA LYS A 65 -9.68 7.50 -4.09
C LYS A 65 -8.47 7.38 -3.16
N VAL A 66 -7.53 6.49 -3.45
CA VAL A 66 -6.36 6.20 -2.61
C VAL A 66 -5.04 6.74 -3.18
N ALA A 67 -5.08 7.38 -4.36
CA ALA A 67 -3.90 7.79 -5.13
C ALA A 67 -2.95 8.76 -4.39
N LYS A 68 -3.41 9.43 -3.32
CA LYS A 68 -2.57 10.33 -2.51
C LYS A 68 -1.50 9.59 -1.72
N THR A 69 -1.74 8.33 -1.36
CA THR A 69 -0.93 7.57 -0.41
C THR A 69 -0.56 6.19 -0.94
N VAL A 70 -1.27 5.70 -1.97
CA VAL A 70 -1.08 4.38 -2.57
C VAL A 70 -0.69 4.56 -4.04
N ASN A 71 0.50 4.09 -4.40
CA ASN A 71 0.94 3.97 -5.78
C ASN A 71 0.73 2.53 -6.26
N VAL A 72 0.11 2.35 -7.43
CA VAL A 72 -0.16 1.03 -8.02
C VAL A 72 0.46 0.98 -9.41
N LYS A 73 1.16 -0.12 -9.72
CA LYS A 73 1.66 -0.46 -11.05
C LYS A 73 1.21 -1.87 -11.40
N MET A 74 0.59 -2.04 -12.56
CA MET A 74 0.11 -3.33 -13.06
C MET A 74 1.08 -3.87 -14.10
N PHE A 75 1.25 -5.20 -14.11
CA PHE A 75 2.15 -5.91 -15.00
C PHE A 75 1.52 -7.20 -15.50
N ASP A 76 1.71 -7.44 -16.80
CA ASP A 76 1.36 -8.68 -17.49
C ASP A 76 2.51 -9.70 -17.33
N SER A 77 2.16 -10.96 -17.05
CA SER A 77 3.10 -12.04 -16.76
C SER A 77 2.72 -13.37 -17.43
N GLU A 78 1.57 -13.46 -18.08
CA GLU A 78 0.97 -14.68 -18.61
C GLU A 78 1.78 -15.38 -19.70
N TYR A 79 2.67 -14.66 -20.37
CA TYR A 79 3.63 -15.20 -21.35
C TYR A 79 5.05 -15.40 -20.78
N PHE A 80 5.28 -15.05 -19.52
CA PHE A 80 6.58 -15.19 -18.83
C PHE A 80 6.54 -16.17 -17.65
N HIS A 81 5.39 -16.37 -17.01
CA HIS A 81 5.25 -17.18 -15.82
C HIS A 81 4.02 -18.09 -15.89
N SER A 82 4.20 -19.37 -15.62
CA SER A 82 3.15 -20.38 -15.81
C SER A 82 2.05 -20.39 -14.76
N LYS A 83 2.27 -19.75 -13.60
CA LYS A 83 1.34 -19.80 -12.47
C LYS A 83 0.71 -18.46 -12.10
N ILE A 84 1.21 -17.36 -12.65
CA ILE A 84 0.79 -15.99 -12.32
C ILE A 84 0.62 -15.28 -13.66
N SER A 85 -0.60 -14.89 -14.01
CA SER A 85 -0.87 -14.16 -15.25
C SER A 85 -0.64 -12.67 -15.09
N ASP A 86 -0.92 -12.11 -13.91
CA ASP A 86 -0.82 -10.67 -13.67
C ASP A 86 -0.32 -10.42 -12.25
N PHE A 87 0.32 -9.27 -12.05
CA PHE A 87 0.62 -8.80 -10.70
C PHE A 87 0.57 -7.29 -10.57
N LEU A 88 0.26 -6.81 -9.37
CA LEU A 88 0.44 -5.42 -8.98
C LEU A 88 1.68 -5.28 -8.12
N ILE A 89 2.44 -4.22 -8.36
CA ILE A 89 3.36 -3.65 -7.36
C ILE A 89 2.67 -2.44 -6.77
N VAL A 90 2.43 -2.49 -5.46
CA VAL A 90 1.82 -1.40 -4.70
C VAL A 90 2.82 -0.85 -3.71
N THR A 91 2.98 0.48 -3.67
CA THR A 91 3.87 1.16 -2.72
C THR A 91 3.08 2.16 -1.88
N THR A 92 3.24 2.11 -0.55
CA THR A 92 2.54 3.03 0.36
C THR A 92 3.23 3.16 1.73
N HIS A 93 3.07 4.32 2.39
CA HIS A 93 3.36 4.45 3.83
C HIS A 93 2.12 4.19 4.72
N GLU A 94 0.92 4.18 4.10
CA GLU A 94 -0.40 4.15 4.74
C GLU A 94 -1.13 2.84 4.42
N LEU A 95 -0.87 1.81 5.23
CA LEU A 95 -1.53 0.49 5.07
C LEU A 95 -3.07 0.56 5.19
N HIS A 96 -3.59 1.59 5.86
CA HIS A 96 -5.04 1.82 5.94
C HIS A 96 -5.65 2.07 4.56
N ASP A 97 -5.01 2.90 3.73
CA ASP A 97 -5.51 3.24 2.41
C ASP A 97 -5.31 2.07 1.43
N TYR A 98 -4.23 1.30 1.60
CA TYR A 98 -4.09 0.01 0.90
C TYR A 98 -5.22 -0.96 1.28
N LYS A 99 -5.54 -1.12 2.56
CA LYS A 99 -6.68 -1.93 3.00
C LYS A 99 -7.98 -1.43 2.36
N LEU A 100 -8.22 -0.12 2.38
CA LEU A 100 -9.42 0.47 1.78
C LEU A 100 -9.52 0.17 0.28
N MET A 101 -8.40 0.26 -0.44
CA MET A 101 -8.33 -0.13 -1.85
C MET A 101 -8.75 -1.60 -2.03
N VAL A 102 -8.19 -2.53 -1.25
CA VAL A 102 -8.52 -3.95 -1.35
C VAL A 102 -9.99 -4.22 -1.02
N GLU A 103 -10.53 -3.60 0.03
CA GLU A 103 -11.95 -3.74 0.38
C GLU A 103 -12.86 -3.22 -0.74
N MET A 104 -12.56 -2.07 -1.33
CA MET A 104 -13.31 -1.58 -2.49
C MET A 104 -13.19 -2.50 -3.71
N LEU A 105 -12.03 -3.11 -3.96
CA LEU A 105 -11.87 -4.10 -5.03
C LEU A 105 -12.71 -5.36 -4.77
N ARG A 106 -12.86 -5.78 -3.51
CA ARG A 106 -13.69 -6.93 -3.12
C ARG A 106 -15.18 -6.73 -3.43
N ASP A 107 -15.64 -5.49 -3.45
CA ASP A 107 -17.01 -5.14 -3.82
C ASP A 107 -17.24 -5.10 -5.34
N THR A 108 -16.18 -5.30 -6.15
CA THR A 108 -16.28 -5.34 -7.62
C THR A 108 -16.35 -6.76 -8.17
N LYS A 109 -16.53 -6.87 -9.49
CA LYS A 109 -16.45 -8.14 -10.22
C LYS A 109 -15.06 -8.78 -10.19
N ILE A 110 -14.00 -8.08 -9.75
CA ILE A 110 -12.69 -8.69 -9.47
C ILE A 110 -12.85 -9.90 -8.55
N TYR A 111 -13.65 -9.77 -7.47
CA TYR A 111 -13.91 -10.86 -6.52
C TYR A 111 -15.32 -11.45 -6.67
N GLY A 112 -16.35 -10.64 -6.94
CA GLY A 112 -17.74 -11.09 -6.92
C GLY A 112 -18.18 -11.97 -8.09
N VAL A 113 -17.55 -11.83 -9.27
CA VAL A 113 -17.78 -12.67 -10.48
C VAL A 113 -16.49 -13.40 -10.86
N PRO A 114 -15.68 -13.71 -9.84
CA PRO A 114 -14.23 -13.43 -9.77
C PRO A 114 -13.56 -13.30 -11.13
N TYR A 115 -13.40 -12.08 -11.66
CA TYR A 115 -12.60 -11.84 -12.87
C TYR A 115 -11.12 -12.16 -12.67
N PHE A 116 -10.62 -12.01 -11.44
CA PHE A 116 -9.29 -12.43 -11.08
C PHE A 116 -9.33 -13.26 -9.81
N GLN A 117 -8.50 -14.29 -9.76
CA GLN A 117 -8.18 -15.00 -8.53
C GLN A 117 -6.91 -14.39 -7.94
N ILE A 118 -6.98 -13.88 -6.70
CA ILE A 118 -5.76 -13.50 -5.98
C ILE A 118 -5.05 -14.78 -5.54
N THR A 119 -3.80 -14.93 -5.99
CA THR A 119 -2.99 -16.12 -5.73
C THR A 119 -2.12 -15.94 -4.49
N ASP A 120 -1.54 -14.75 -4.30
CA ASP A 120 -0.71 -14.43 -3.14
C ASP A 120 -0.61 -12.90 -2.90
N ILE A 121 -0.26 -12.52 -1.68
CA ILE A 121 0.09 -11.15 -1.30
C ILE A 121 1.40 -11.17 -0.52
N ILE A 122 2.45 -10.61 -1.11
CA ILE A 122 3.78 -10.54 -0.50
C ILE A 122 4.03 -9.10 -0.07
N VAL A 123 4.33 -8.88 1.21
CA VAL A 123 4.60 -7.56 1.77
C VAL A 123 6.04 -7.47 2.25
N GLY A 124 6.73 -6.39 1.89
CA GLY A 124 8.07 -6.09 2.35
C GLY A 124 8.33 -4.60 2.45
N GLN A 125 9.52 -4.25 2.94
CA GLN A 125 10.04 -2.88 2.96
C GLN A 125 11.51 -2.95 2.55
N GLU A 126 11.95 -1.96 1.76
CA GLU A 126 13.28 -1.96 1.15
C GLU A 126 14.40 -1.88 2.20
N ASN A 127 15.38 -2.79 2.14
CA ASN A 127 16.62 -2.74 2.93
C ASN A 127 16.43 -2.52 4.45
N LEU A 128 15.39 -3.08 5.10
CA LEU A 128 15.19 -2.93 6.55
C LEU A 128 16.34 -3.45 7.41
N PHE A 129 17.17 -4.36 6.88
CA PHE A 129 18.35 -4.85 7.59
C PHE A 129 19.34 -3.72 7.91
N GLU A 130 19.41 -2.66 7.11
CA GLU A 130 20.26 -1.48 7.37
C GLU A 130 19.79 -0.73 8.61
N ASP A 131 18.47 -0.52 8.73
CA ASP A 131 17.87 0.14 9.88
C ASP A 131 18.12 -0.65 11.17
N PHE A 132 18.02 -1.98 11.07
CA PHE A 132 18.35 -2.89 12.16
C PHE A 132 19.83 -2.86 12.55
N ASN A 133 20.73 -2.82 11.57
CA ASN A 133 22.18 -2.71 11.82
C ASN A 133 22.53 -1.40 12.55
N GLU A 134 21.91 -0.28 12.16
CA GLU A 134 22.08 0.99 12.88
C GLU A 134 21.56 0.90 14.32
N GLU A 135 20.45 0.20 14.56
CA GLU A 135 19.90 0.00 15.90
C GLU A 135 20.81 -0.84 16.78
N LEU A 136 21.42 -1.91 16.23
CA LEU A 136 22.39 -2.74 16.95
C LEU A 136 23.64 -1.96 17.38
N GLN A 137 24.06 -0.96 16.60
CA GLN A 137 25.23 -0.12 16.92
C GLN A 137 24.93 0.94 17.98
N ARG A 138 23.66 1.15 18.35
CA ARG A 138 23.31 2.12 19.40
C ARG A 138 23.72 1.57 20.76
N PRO A 139 24.45 2.34 21.59
CA PRO A 139 24.73 1.93 22.95
C PRO A 139 23.41 1.71 23.70
N LYS A 140 23.29 0.58 24.39
CA LYS A 140 22.15 0.33 25.29
C LYS A 140 22.14 1.42 26.35
N GLN A 141 21.05 2.20 26.39
CA GLN A 141 20.77 3.17 27.45
C GLN A 141 20.44 2.45 28.75
#